data_AF-K1T4A9-F1
#
_entry.id   AF-K1T4A9-F1
#
_cell.length_a   1.000
_cell.length_b   1.000
_cell.length_c   1.000
_cell.angle_alpha   90.00
_cell.angle_beta   90.00
_cell.angle_gamma   90.00
#
_symmetry.space_group_name_H-M   'P 1'
#
loop_
_entity.id
_entity.type
_entity.pdbx_description
1 polymer ?
#
loop_
_entity_poly.entity_id
_entity_poly.type
_entity_poly.pdbx_seq_one_letter_code
_entity_poly.pdbx_strand_id
1 'polypeptide(L)'
;MQRFGLSDIQAQAILDMRLKTLSGLQREKIEEEYNELMKLIAHLREILGSETLVYQIIKEELLEVKEKYGDERLTKIVAAEGEFNEEDLIKEEQMVVA
;
A
#
# COMPACT_ATOMS: atom_id res chain seq x y z
N MET A 1 25.71 -27.37 -22.98
CA MET A 1 25.08 -27.50 -21.63
C MET A 1 25.94 -28.27 -20.64
N GLN A 2 26.48 -29.46 -20.97
CA GLN A 2 27.21 -30.31 -19.99
C GLN A 2 28.48 -29.70 -19.36
N ARG A 3 29.19 -28.79 -20.04
CA ARG A 3 30.47 -28.24 -19.51
C ARG A 3 30.30 -27.17 -18.43
N PHE A 4 29.18 -26.44 -18.43
CA PHE A 4 28.95 -25.27 -17.54
C PHE A 4 27.64 -25.35 -16.75
N GLY A 5 26.84 -26.41 -16.91
CA GLY A 5 25.60 -26.59 -16.16
C GLY A 5 24.51 -25.54 -16.43
N LEU A 6 24.59 -24.83 -17.55
CA LEU A 6 23.64 -23.78 -17.92
C LEU A 6 22.32 -24.37 -18.42
N SER A 7 21.21 -23.70 -18.10
CA SER A 7 19.89 -23.98 -18.68
C SER A 7 19.78 -23.47 -20.12
N ASP A 8 18.81 -23.98 -20.86
CA ASP A 8 18.53 -23.59 -22.25
C ASP A 8 18.28 -22.08 -22.37
N ILE A 9 17.52 -21.51 -21.43
CA ILE A 9 17.24 -20.07 -21.37
C ILE A 9 18.53 -19.27 -21.14
N GLN A 10 19.39 -19.72 -20.22
CA GLN A 10 20.67 -19.06 -19.95
C GLN A 10 21.61 -19.14 -21.15
N ALA A 11 21.66 -20.29 -21.82
CA ALA A 11 22.50 -20.49 -23.00
C ALA A 11 22.05 -19.59 -24.17
N GLN A 12 20.75 -19.52 -24.42
CA GLN A 12 20.18 -18.63 -25.45
C GLN A 12 20.47 -17.16 -25.12
N ALA A 13 20.24 -16.74 -23.88
CA ALA A 13 20.52 -15.37 -23.43
C ALA A 13 21.99 -14.96 -23.63
N ILE A 14 22.94 -15.88 -23.45
CA ILE A 14 24.36 -15.64 -23.71
C ILE A 14 24.65 -15.51 -25.22
N LEU A 15 24.03 -16.36 -26.05
CA LEU A 15 24.18 -16.29 -27.51
C LEU A 15 23.64 -14.98 -28.09
N ASP A 16 22.59 -14.43 -27.48
CA ASP A 16 21.95 -13.18 -27.89
C ASP A 16 22.72 -11.92 -27.44
N MET A 17 23.79 -12.07 -26.63
CA MET A 17 24.64 -10.94 -26.20
C MET A 17 25.45 -10.37 -27.37
N ARG A 18 25.63 -9.03 -27.37
CA ARG A 18 26.40 -8.32 -28.40
C ARG A 18 27.82 -8.03 -27.89
N LEU A 19 28.83 -7.94 -28.77
CA LEU A 19 30.22 -7.62 -28.34
C LEU A 19 30.34 -6.32 -27.50
N LYS A 20 29.45 -5.34 -27.72
CA LYS A 20 29.37 -4.10 -26.93
C LYS A 20 28.91 -4.32 -25.48
N THR A 21 28.11 -5.35 -25.20
CA THR A 21 27.65 -5.69 -23.85
C THR A 21 28.71 -6.41 -23.01
N LEU A 22 29.84 -6.81 -23.62
CA LEU A 22 30.99 -7.42 -22.93
C LEU A 22 32.06 -6.38 -22.50
N SER A 23 31.77 -5.09 -22.63
CA SER A 23 32.63 -4.02 -22.13
C SER A 23 32.63 -3.96 -20.59
N GLY A 24 33.72 -3.46 -19.98
CA GLY A 24 33.86 -3.38 -18.52
C GLY A 24 32.72 -2.61 -17.84
N LEU A 25 32.27 -1.49 -18.43
CA LEU A 25 31.16 -0.69 -17.90
C LEU A 25 29.83 -1.45 -17.84
N GLN A 26 29.59 -2.37 -18.78
CA GLN A 26 28.36 -3.19 -18.78
C GLN A 26 28.43 -4.29 -17.73
N ARG A 27 29.63 -4.79 -17.42
CA ARG A 27 29.82 -5.76 -16.35
C ARG A 27 29.54 -5.15 -14.98
N GLU A 28 30.04 -3.95 -14.71
CA GLU A 28 29.77 -3.24 -13.45
C GLU A 28 28.26 -3.02 -13.25
N LYS A 29 27.54 -2.61 -14.31
CA LYS A 29 26.09 -2.46 -14.27
C LYS A 29 25.36 -3.77 -13.94
N ILE A 30 25.78 -4.88 -14.55
CA ILE A 30 25.19 -6.19 -14.27
C ILE A 30 25.44 -6.60 -12.81
N GLU A 31 26.65 -6.34 -12.29
CA GLU A 31 26.98 -6.61 -10.88
C GLU A 31 26.16 -5.73 -9.94
N GLU A 32 25.93 -4.47 -10.28
CA GLU A 32 25.07 -3.54 -9.53
C GLU A 32 23.61 -3.99 -9.53
N GLU A 33 23.03 -4.25 -10.70
CA GLU A 33 21.66 -4.77 -10.86
C GLU A 33 21.46 -6.09 -10.09
N TYR A 34 22.44 -7.00 -10.16
CA TYR A 34 22.42 -8.24 -9.39
C TYR A 34 22.34 -7.96 -7.88
N ASN A 35 23.17 -7.05 -7.37
CA ASN A 35 23.17 -6.69 -5.95
C ASN A 35 21.86 -6.03 -5.51
N GLU A 36 21.27 -5.17 -6.34
CA GLU A 36 19.96 -4.56 -6.09
C GLU A 36 18.85 -5.62 -6.05
N LEU A 37 18.82 -6.53 -7.02
CA LEU A 37 17.87 -7.63 -7.04
C LEU A 37 18.00 -8.53 -5.81
N MET A 38 19.23 -8.84 -5.38
CA MET A 38 19.46 -9.63 -4.17
C MET A 38 18.97 -8.93 -2.91
N LYS A 39 19.17 -7.61 -2.81
CA LYS A 39 18.61 -6.81 -1.70
C LYS A 39 17.09 -6.81 -1.73
N LEU A 40 16.49 -6.63 -2.91
CA LEU A 40 15.04 -6.67 -3.08
C LEU A 40 14.46 -8.03 -2.69
N ILE A 41 15.08 -9.13 -3.12
CA ILE A 41 14.67 -10.48 -2.75
C ILE A 41 14.73 -10.67 -1.23
N ALA A 42 15.80 -10.20 -0.57
CA ALA A 42 15.92 -10.31 0.87
C ALA A 42 14.80 -9.55 1.59
N HIS A 43 14.54 -8.32 1.16
CA HIS A 43 13.46 -7.48 1.71
C HIS A 43 12.07 -8.10 1.50
N LEU A 44 11.76 -8.56 0.29
CA LEU A 44 10.48 -9.21 0.00
C LEU A 44 10.29 -10.51 0.79
N ARG A 45 11.36 -11.29 0.99
CA ARG A 45 11.31 -12.50 1.83
C ARG A 45 11.09 -12.16 3.29
N GLU A 46 11.69 -11.09 3.80
CA GLU A 46 11.48 -10.60 5.16
C GLU A 46 10.01 -10.19 5.38
N ILE A 47 9.43 -9.47 4.42
CA ILE A 47 8.01 -9.11 4.44
C ILE A 47 7.14 -10.37 4.45
N LEU A 48 7.37 -11.31 3.52
CA LEU A 48 6.58 -12.54 3.45
C LEU A 48 6.77 -13.45 4.66
N GLY A 49 7.89 -13.33 5.37
CA GLY A 49 8.21 -14.11 6.57
C GLY A 49 7.63 -13.56 7.87
N SER A 50 7.10 -12.33 7.88
CA SER A 50 6.63 -11.65 9.08
C SER A 50 5.26 -11.00 8.85
N GLU A 51 4.22 -11.62 9.43
CA GLU A 51 2.86 -11.11 9.37
C GLU A 51 2.74 -9.68 9.95
N THR A 52 3.52 -9.36 10.99
CA THR A 52 3.58 -8.02 11.58
C THR A 52 4.05 -6.95 10.59
N LEU A 53 5.08 -7.25 9.79
CA LEU A 53 5.59 -6.33 8.77
C LEU A 53 4.56 -6.11 7.67
N VAL A 54 3.85 -7.17 7.27
CA VAL A 54 2.77 -7.07 6.27
C VAL A 54 1.67 -6.12 6.76
N TYR A 55 1.18 -6.30 7.99
CA TYR A 55 0.16 -5.39 8.55
C TYR A 55 0.65 -3.96 8.72
N GLN A 56 1.93 -3.77 9.05
CA GLN A 56 2.52 -2.45 9.11
C GLN A 56 2.50 -1.76 7.74
N ILE A 57 2.96 -2.44 6.70
CA ILE A 57 2.96 -1.92 5.32
C ILE A 57 1.54 -1.57 4.89
N ILE A 58 0.58 -2.49 5.10
CA ILE A 58 -0.83 -2.23 4.76
C ILE A 58 -1.36 -0.98 5.49
N LYS A 59 -1.04 -0.83 6.77
CA LYS A 59 -1.46 0.34 7.54
C LYS A 59 -0.87 1.64 6.99
N GLU A 60 0.43 1.63 6.68
CA GLU A 60 1.13 2.79 6.11
C GLU A 60 0.52 3.18 4.76
N GLU A 61 0.29 2.22 3.87
CA GLU A 61 -0.36 2.45 2.56
C GLU A 61 -1.79 3.00 2.71
N LEU A 62 -2.59 2.43 3.63
CA LEU A 62 -3.95 2.91 3.87
C LEU A 62 -3.98 4.33 4.44
N LEU A 63 -3.01 4.69 5.29
CA LEU A 63 -2.88 6.06 5.79
C LEU A 63 -2.49 7.01 4.68
N GLU A 64 -1.55 6.65 3.81
CA GLU A 64 -1.17 7.45 2.65
C GLU A 64 -2.35 7.68 1.70
N VAL A 65 -3.16 6.65 1.44
CA VAL A 65 -4.39 6.77 0.65
C VAL A 65 -5.39 7.72 1.32
N LYS A 66 -5.59 7.59 2.64
CA LYS A 66 -6.46 8.48 3.40
C LYS A 66 -5.97 9.93 3.33
N GLU A 67 -4.66 10.18 3.40
CA GLU A 67 -4.11 11.53 3.31
C GLU A 67 -4.24 12.12 1.89
N LYS A 68 -4.04 11.31 0.85
CA LYS A 68 -4.12 11.77 -0.54
C LYS A 68 -5.55 12.00 -1.02
N TYR A 69 -6.50 11.20 -0.54
CA TYR A 69 -7.85 11.13 -1.11
C TYR A 69 -8.98 11.32 -0.09
N GLY A 70 -8.65 11.49 1.20
CA GLY A 70 -9.65 11.71 2.24
C GLY A 70 -10.29 13.09 2.15
N ASP A 71 -11.59 13.15 2.39
CA ASP A 71 -12.35 14.37 2.53
C ASP A 71 -13.09 14.43 3.87
N GLU A 72 -13.49 15.64 4.24
CA GLU A 72 -14.28 15.87 5.45
C GLU A 72 -15.71 15.35 5.27
N ARG A 73 -16.31 14.87 6.36
CA ARG A 73 -17.67 14.35 6.32
C ARG A 73 -18.66 15.46 5.96
N LEU A 74 -19.34 15.31 4.83
CA LEU A 74 -20.33 16.28 4.36
C LEU A 74 -21.61 16.34 5.22
N THR A 75 -21.96 15.25 5.90
CA THR A 75 -23.19 15.15 6.70
C THR A 75 -22.92 15.18 8.19
N LYS A 76 -23.75 15.89 8.95
CA LYS A 76 -23.71 15.86 10.42
C LYS A 76 -24.67 14.80 10.94
N ILE A 77 -24.21 14.01 11.91
CA ILE A 77 -25.07 13.09 12.65
C ILE A 77 -25.65 13.90 13.81
N VAL A 78 -26.96 14.10 13.81
CA VAL A 78 -27.69 14.78 14.88
C VAL A 78 -28.48 13.70 15.62
N ALA A 79 -28.44 13.72 16.96
CA ALA A 79 -29.29 12.84 17.76
C ALA A 79 -30.76 13.17 17.44
N ALA A 80 -31.61 12.15 17.34
CA ALA A 80 -33.04 12.41 17.18
C ALA A 80 -33.50 13.30 18.35
N GLU A 81 -34.11 14.44 18.04
CA GLU A 81 -35.05 15.05 18.98
C GLU A 81 -36.10 13.96 19.23
N GLY A 82 -36.39 13.70 20.51
CA GLY A 82 -37.27 12.61 20.91
C GLY A 82 -38.63 12.66 20.20
N GLU A 83 -39.42 11.60 20.36
CA GLU A 83 -40.81 11.62 19.88
C GLU A 83 -41.51 12.88 20.43
N PHE A 84 -42.03 13.72 19.53
CA PHE A 84 -42.93 14.80 19.91
C PHE A 84 -44.12 14.16 20.62
N ASN A 85 -44.32 14.48 21.90
CA ASN A 85 -45.50 14.00 22.61
C ASN A 85 -46.70 14.85 22.18
N GLU A 86 -47.91 14.28 22.19
CA GLU A 86 -49.13 15.04 21.89
C GLU A 86 -49.29 16.26 22.82
N GLU A 87 -48.70 16.19 24.02
CA GLU A 87 -48.67 17.27 25.01
C GLU A 87 -47.84 18.48 24.53
N ASP A 88 -46.78 18.26 23.74
CA ASP A 88 -45.92 19.33 23.19
C ASP A 88 -46.65 20.14 22.08
N LEU A 89 -47.80 19.64 21.59
CA LEU A 89 -48.68 20.35 20.66
C LEU A 89 -49.68 21.27 21.37
N ILE A 90 -49.80 21.18 22.70
CA ILE A 90 -50.70 22.02 23.48
C ILE A 90 -50.04 23.39 23.66
N LYS A 91 -50.74 24.44 23.24
CA LYS A 91 -50.24 25.81 23.33
C LYS A 91 -50.06 26.23 24.80
N GLU A 92 -48.84 26.61 25.18
CA GLU A 92 -48.58 27.17 26.51
C GLU A 92 -49.29 28.52 26.67
N GLU A 93 -50.10 28.65 27.72
CA GLU A 93 -50.72 29.91 28.13
C GLU A 93 -49.96 30.50 29.32
N GLN A 94 -49.52 31.76 29.20
CA GLN A 94 -48.85 32.45 30.30
C GLN A 94 -49.85 32.71 31.45
N MET A 95 -49.74 31.94 32.52
CA MET A 95 -50.45 32.19 33.77
C MET A 95 -49.49 32.64 34.87
N VAL A 96 -49.85 33.71 35.57
CA VAL A 96 -49.14 34.18 36.77
C VAL A 96 -49.73 33.46 37.98
N VAL A 97 -48.92 32.66 38.66
CA VAL A 97 -49.30 32.06 39.95
C VAL A 97 -48.95 33.07 41.05
N ALA A 98 -49.96 33.48 41.83
CA ALA A 98 -49.83 34.43 42.94
C ALA A 98 -49.52 33.74 44.27
#